data_AF-A0A919Y1C8-F1
#
_entry.id   AF-A0A919Y1C8-F1
#
_cell.length_a   1.000
_cell.length_b   1.000
_cell.length_c   1.000
_cell.angle_alpha   90.00
_cell.angle_beta   90.00
_cell.angle_gamma   90.00
#
_symmetry.space_group_name_H-M   'P 1'
#
loop_
_entity.id
_entity.type
_entity.pdbx_description
1 polymer ?
#
loop_
_entity_poly.entity_id
_entity_poly.type
_entity_poly.pdbx_seq_one_letter_code
_entity_poly.pdbx_strand_id
1 'polypeptide(L)'
;MPRRWTLIIIATLFALTAASGCGAGAKQIAAREMDKYSMKSAREGNLRQRSSGVTLNGPFLKTLKEECRKRGITLTHETYSEGFEGNLSYSYFINGSAKDYVIVHIYPSEQERTRQISELYRGKVQNKALEQEETTVISERGKTALVYTSSRTDKSNYSYEIKAAFEQALDRMTR
;
A
#
# COMPACT_ATOMS: atom_id res chain seq x y z
N MET A 1 50.39 -40.73 -36.56
CA MET A 1 49.03 -40.24 -36.87
C MET A 1 48.13 -39.89 -35.64
N PRO A 2 48.57 -39.62 -34.39
CA PRO A 2 47.62 -39.33 -33.29
C PRO A 2 47.34 -37.83 -33.03
N ARG A 3 48.15 -36.90 -33.56
CA ARG A 3 48.17 -35.49 -33.13
C ARG A 3 47.07 -34.59 -33.73
N ARG A 4 46.38 -35.06 -34.78
CA ARG A 4 45.28 -34.31 -35.42
C ARG A 4 43.92 -34.54 -34.74
N TRP A 5 43.75 -35.67 -34.08
CA TRP A 5 42.48 -36.05 -33.45
C TRP A 5 42.30 -35.43 -32.05
N THR A 6 43.41 -35.23 -31.33
CA THR A 6 43.38 -34.55 -30.02
C THR A 6 43.05 -33.06 -30.11
N LEU A 7 43.47 -32.38 -31.19
CA LEU A 7 43.13 -30.96 -31.42
C LEU A 7 41.65 -30.76 -31.77
N ILE A 8 41.03 -31.72 -32.46
CA ILE A 8 39.60 -31.65 -32.80
C ILE A 8 38.76 -31.79 -31.53
N ILE A 9 39.10 -32.71 -30.63
CA ILE A 9 38.36 -32.96 -29.38
C ILE A 9 38.41 -31.75 -28.43
N ILE A 10 39.57 -31.08 -28.33
CA ILE A 10 39.72 -29.89 -27.48
C ILE A 10 38.93 -28.69 -28.04
N ALA A 11 38.86 -28.54 -29.37
CA ALA A 11 38.09 -27.48 -30.01
C ALA A 11 36.56 -27.67 -29.84
N THR A 12 36.06 -28.91 -29.86
CA THR A 12 34.63 -29.19 -29.59
C THR A 12 34.26 -29.00 -28.12
N LEU A 13 35.17 -29.27 -27.18
CA LEU A 13 34.90 -29.05 -25.76
C LEU A 13 34.80 -27.56 -25.40
N PHE A 14 35.54 -26.69 -26.09
CA PHE A 14 35.52 -25.24 -25.85
C PHE A 14 34.32 -24.53 -26.49
N ALA A 15 33.72 -25.11 -27.54
CA ALA A 15 32.53 -24.57 -28.18
C ALA A 15 31.23 -24.80 -27.38
N LEU A 16 31.21 -25.79 -26.46
CA LEU A 16 30.02 -26.12 -25.68
C LEU A 16 29.80 -25.19 -24.46
N THR A 17 30.82 -24.47 -24.00
CA THR A 17 30.72 -23.57 -22.84
C THR A 17 30.25 -22.16 -23.20
N ALA A 18 30.17 -21.80 -24.49
CA ALA A 18 29.73 -20.49 -24.95
C ALA A 18 28.20 -20.37 -25.17
N ALA A 19 27.46 -21.48 -25.12
CA ALA A 19 26.01 -21.48 -25.43
C ALA A 19 25.09 -21.38 -24.21
N SER A 20 25.62 -21.28 -22.98
CA SER A 20 24.83 -21.21 -21.74
C SER A 20 24.74 -19.80 -21.14
N GLY A 21 25.07 -18.75 -21.89
CA GLY A 21 25.20 -17.41 -21.34
C GLY A 21 24.73 -16.28 -22.26
N CYS A 22 23.43 -16.17 -22.51
CA CYS A 22 22.68 -14.90 -22.67
C CYS A 22 21.34 -15.17 -23.37
N GLY A 23 20.23 -14.96 -22.68
CA GLY A 23 18.92 -14.90 -23.35
C GLY A 23 17.72 -15.08 -22.43
N ALA A 24 17.84 -15.89 -21.37
CA ALA A 24 16.75 -16.12 -20.42
C ALA A 24 16.66 -15.03 -19.34
N GLY A 25 17.81 -14.46 -18.92
CA GLY A 25 17.86 -13.45 -17.87
C GLY A 25 17.34 -12.07 -18.28
N ALA A 26 17.62 -11.62 -19.51
CA ALA A 26 17.23 -10.29 -19.98
C ALA A 26 15.70 -10.12 -20.08
N LYS A 27 14.97 -11.15 -20.52
CA LYS A 27 13.48 -11.14 -20.52
C LYS A 27 12.90 -11.13 -19.11
N GLN A 28 13.53 -11.82 -18.15
CA GLN A 28 13.11 -11.80 -16.75
C GLN A 28 13.44 -10.49 -16.03
N ILE A 29 14.48 -9.77 -16.47
CA ILE A 29 14.82 -8.45 -15.93
C ILE A 29 13.87 -7.39 -16.47
N ALA A 30 13.60 -7.39 -17.78
CA ALA A 30 12.60 -6.50 -18.38
C ALA A 30 11.19 -6.75 -17.81
N ALA A 31 10.80 -8.01 -17.59
CA ALA A 31 9.53 -8.34 -16.95
C ALA A 31 9.47 -7.89 -15.48
N ARG A 32 10.59 -7.98 -14.72
CA ARG A 32 10.67 -7.47 -13.34
C ARG A 32 10.64 -5.95 -13.26
N GLU A 33 11.24 -5.25 -14.20
CA GLU A 33 11.17 -3.78 -14.26
C GLU A 33 9.78 -3.30 -14.69
N MET A 34 9.12 -3.99 -15.62
CA MET A 34 7.72 -3.73 -15.97
C MET A 34 6.76 -4.04 -14.81
N ASP A 35 7.03 -5.05 -13.99
CA ASP A 35 6.24 -5.36 -12.80
C ASP A 35 6.41 -4.31 -11.69
N LYS A 36 7.64 -3.77 -11.54
CA LYS A 36 7.94 -2.63 -10.65
C LYS A 36 7.16 -1.37 -11.05
N TYR A 37 6.96 -1.13 -12.35
CA TYR A 37 6.18 0.01 -12.85
C TYR A 37 4.67 -0.26 -12.95
N SER A 38 4.24 -1.51 -13.19
CA SER A 38 2.82 -1.85 -13.32
C SER A 38 2.11 -2.13 -12.01
N MET A 39 2.84 -2.09 -10.87
CA MET A 39 2.30 -2.31 -9.52
C MET A 39 1.52 -3.63 -9.39
N LYS A 40 1.81 -4.60 -10.27
CA LYS A 40 1.00 -5.81 -10.44
C LYS A 40 1.32 -6.83 -9.35
N SER A 41 2.59 -6.99 -8.98
CA SER A 41 3.01 -7.72 -7.77
C SER A 41 2.47 -7.14 -6.46
N ALA A 42 2.42 -5.82 -6.30
CA ALA A 42 1.79 -5.17 -5.16
C ALA A 42 0.28 -5.47 -5.10
N ARG A 43 -0.39 -5.45 -6.26
CA ARG A 43 -1.81 -5.79 -6.40
C ARG A 43 -2.08 -7.28 -6.12
N GLU A 44 -1.21 -8.18 -6.58
CA GLU A 44 -1.33 -9.63 -6.39
C GLU A 44 -1.02 -10.06 -4.95
N GLY A 45 -0.04 -9.44 -4.28
CA GLY A 45 0.21 -9.61 -2.85
C GLY A 45 -0.98 -9.15 -2.00
N ASN A 46 -1.53 -7.97 -2.31
CA ASN A 46 -2.71 -7.42 -1.64
C ASN A 46 -3.97 -8.29 -1.87
N LEU A 47 -4.14 -8.87 -3.07
CA LEU A 47 -5.23 -9.80 -3.38
C LEU A 47 -5.14 -11.11 -2.58
N ARG A 48 -3.93 -11.67 -2.40
CA ARG A 48 -3.72 -12.91 -1.62
C ARG A 48 -3.81 -12.70 -0.11
N GLN A 49 -3.44 -11.54 0.42
CA GLN A 49 -3.66 -11.20 1.83
C GLN A 49 -5.12 -10.81 2.12
N ARG A 50 -5.82 -10.19 1.16
CA ARG A 50 -7.28 -9.96 1.24
C ARG A 50 -8.09 -11.23 1.47
N SER A 51 -7.71 -12.36 0.88
CA SER A 51 -8.45 -13.62 1.06
C SER A 51 -8.28 -14.25 2.45
N SER A 52 -7.19 -13.95 3.16
CA SER A 52 -6.92 -14.50 4.49
C SER A 52 -7.45 -13.61 5.62
N GLY A 53 -7.62 -12.30 5.36
CA GLY A 53 -8.10 -11.29 6.31
C GLY A 53 -9.54 -10.82 6.11
N VAL A 54 -10.43 -11.64 5.52
CA VAL A 54 -11.87 -11.34 5.36
C VAL A 54 -12.58 -11.40 6.71
N THR A 55 -12.30 -10.42 7.56
CA THR A 55 -13.19 -9.98 8.63
C THR A 55 -14.05 -8.83 8.10
N LEU A 56 -15.06 -8.43 8.88
CA LEU A 56 -16.14 -7.43 8.65
C LEU A 56 -15.76 -6.07 7.98
N ASN A 57 -14.48 -5.86 7.66
CA ASN A 57 -13.90 -4.63 7.12
C ASN A 57 -14.18 -4.44 5.61
N GLY A 58 -14.38 -5.53 4.85
CA GLY A 58 -14.65 -5.44 3.40
C GLY A 58 -15.89 -4.59 3.07
N PRO A 59 -17.06 -4.86 3.68
CA PRO A 59 -18.26 -4.03 3.51
C PRO A 59 -18.06 -2.57 3.93
N PHE A 60 -17.35 -2.32 5.03
CA PHE A 60 -17.04 -0.98 5.50
C PHE A 60 -16.18 -0.21 4.47
N LEU A 61 -15.08 -0.79 3.99
CA LEU A 61 -14.20 -0.17 3.01
C LEU A 61 -14.89 0.07 1.67
N LYS A 62 -15.77 -0.85 1.24
CA LYS A 62 -16.60 -0.66 0.05
C LYS A 62 -17.52 0.55 0.21
N THR A 63 -18.18 0.65 1.36
CA THR A 63 -19.09 1.76 1.67
C THR A 63 -18.34 3.08 1.76
N LEU A 64 -17.17 3.11 2.41
CA LEU A 64 -16.30 4.29 2.46
C LEU A 64 -15.95 4.80 1.07
N LYS A 65 -15.50 3.91 0.17
CA LYS A 65 -15.19 4.28 -1.22
C LYS A 65 -16.40 4.83 -1.97
N GLU A 66 -17.58 4.26 -1.74
CA GLU A 66 -18.81 4.74 -2.36
C GLU A 66 -19.18 6.14 -1.84
N GLU A 67 -19.08 6.37 -0.54
CA GLU A 67 -19.38 7.67 0.08
C GLU A 67 -18.38 8.75 -0.32
N CYS A 68 -17.10 8.42 -0.45
CA CYS A 68 -16.11 9.31 -1.04
C CYS A 68 -16.47 9.64 -2.49
N ARG A 69 -16.83 8.64 -3.31
CA ARG A 69 -17.16 8.85 -4.73
C ARG A 69 -18.38 9.76 -4.91
N LYS A 70 -19.39 9.65 -4.05
CA LYS A 70 -20.56 10.54 -4.04
C LYS A 70 -20.18 12.01 -3.80
N ARG A 71 -19.05 12.26 -3.14
CA ARG A 71 -18.51 13.58 -2.83
C ARG A 71 -17.42 14.03 -3.82
N GLY A 72 -17.29 13.34 -4.96
CA GLY A 72 -16.27 13.67 -5.97
C GLY A 72 -14.85 13.22 -5.61
N ILE A 73 -14.71 12.33 -4.61
CA ILE A 73 -13.41 11.84 -4.14
C ILE A 73 -13.23 10.38 -4.55
N THR A 74 -12.17 10.11 -5.31
CA THR A 74 -11.81 8.75 -5.72
C THR A 74 -10.64 8.25 -4.89
N LEU A 75 -10.86 7.22 -4.09
CA LEU A 75 -9.79 6.53 -3.37
C LEU A 75 -9.13 5.49 -4.28
N THR A 76 -7.83 5.62 -4.48
CA THR A 76 -7.03 4.79 -5.40
C THR A 76 -5.80 4.22 -4.70
N HIS A 77 -5.05 3.36 -5.40
CA HIS A 77 -3.76 2.84 -4.92
C HIS A 77 -3.82 2.26 -3.50
N GLU A 78 -4.82 1.41 -3.27
CA GLU A 78 -5.02 0.76 -1.99
C GLU A 78 -3.79 -0.05 -1.59
N THR A 79 -3.24 0.27 -0.42
CA THR A 79 -2.21 -0.53 0.23
C THR A 79 -2.74 -1.01 1.58
N TYR A 80 -2.31 -2.19 1.98
CA TYR A 80 -2.73 -2.86 3.21
C TYR A 80 -1.50 -3.19 4.05
N SER A 81 -1.59 -2.98 5.36
CA SER A 81 -0.64 -3.50 6.33
C SER A 81 -1.36 -4.05 7.56
N GLU A 82 -0.72 -5.03 8.18
CA GLU A 82 -1.14 -5.62 9.45
C GLU A 82 -0.01 -5.42 10.45
N GLY A 83 -0.32 -4.79 11.58
CA GLY A 83 0.62 -4.61 12.66
C GLY A 83 0.72 -5.86 13.54
N PHE A 84 1.78 -5.94 14.33
CA PHE A 84 2.08 -7.09 15.19
C PHE A 84 1.00 -7.37 16.26
N GLU A 85 0.20 -6.36 16.59
CA GLU A 85 -0.88 -6.45 17.60
C GLU A 85 -2.25 -6.69 16.96
N GLY A 86 -2.31 -7.05 15.67
CA GLY A 86 -3.56 -7.35 14.96
C GLY A 86 -4.34 -6.12 14.49
N ASN A 87 -3.72 -4.94 14.49
CA ASN A 87 -4.28 -3.75 13.87
C ASN A 87 -4.11 -3.81 12.35
N LEU A 88 -5.12 -3.36 11.62
CA LEU A 88 -5.15 -3.36 10.16
C LEU A 88 -5.15 -1.91 9.67
N SER A 89 -4.30 -1.60 8.70
CA SER A 89 -4.24 -0.28 8.09
C SER A 89 -4.49 -0.37 6.60
N TYR A 90 -5.38 0.48 6.08
CA TYR A 90 -5.64 0.62 4.66
C TYR A 90 -5.32 2.05 4.24
N SER A 91 -4.36 2.21 3.33
CA SER A 91 -4.00 3.53 2.81
C SER A 91 -4.43 3.71 1.36
N TYR A 92 -4.79 4.94 1.01
CA TYR A 92 -5.29 5.30 -0.31
C TYR A 92 -4.78 6.66 -0.75
N PHE A 93 -4.49 6.80 -2.04
CA PHE A 93 -4.32 8.11 -2.67
C PHE A 93 -5.68 8.70 -3.03
N ILE A 94 -5.83 9.99 -2.76
CA ILE A 94 -7.01 10.78 -3.13
C ILE A 94 -6.85 11.26 -4.56
N ASN A 95 -7.82 10.92 -5.42
CA ASN A 95 -7.86 11.30 -6.84
C ASN A 95 -6.57 10.96 -7.60
N GLY A 96 -5.89 9.87 -7.20
CA GLY A 96 -4.63 9.42 -7.80
C GLY A 96 -3.40 10.20 -7.36
N SER A 97 -3.52 11.20 -6.49
CA SER A 97 -2.38 12.00 -6.02
C SER A 97 -1.72 11.37 -4.79
N ALA A 98 -0.43 11.07 -4.87
CA ALA A 98 0.36 10.64 -3.71
C ALA A 98 0.59 11.77 -2.68
N LYS A 99 0.31 13.02 -3.05
CA LYS A 99 0.42 14.18 -2.15
C LYS A 99 -0.74 14.30 -1.16
N ASP A 100 -1.85 13.63 -1.46
CA ASP A 100 -3.06 13.61 -0.63
C ASP A 100 -3.44 12.16 -0.37
N TYR A 101 -3.31 11.73 0.88
CA TYR A 101 -3.60 10.35 1.22
C TYR A 101 -4.40 10.22 2.52
N VAL A 102 -5.15 9.14 2.60
CA VAL A 102 -5.88 8.74 3.80
C VAL A 102 -5.41 7.39 4.28
N ILE A 103 -5.41 7.23 5.58
CA ILE A 103 -5.15 5.95 6.25
C ILE A 103 -6.34 5.64 7.14
N VAL A 104 -6.92 4.46 6.94
CA VAL A 104 -7.97 3.90 7.77
C VAL A 104 -7.34 2.83 8.64
N HIS A 105 -7.34 3.06 9.95
CA HIS A 105 -6.87 2.11 10.95
C HIS A 105 -8.06 1.37 11.57
N ILE A 106 -7.97 0.05 11.68
CA ILE A 106 -8.94 -0.81 12.36
C ILE A 106 -8.19 -1.60 13.43
N TYR A 107 -8.60 -1.43 14.68
CA TYR A 107 -7.93 -1.98 15.85
C TYR A 107 -8.71 -3.16 16.45
N PRO A 108 -8.04 -4.05 17.22
CA PRO A 108 -8.72 -5.13 17.93
C PRO A 108 -9.76 -4.62 18.94
N SER A 109 -9.49 -3.46 19.57
CA SER A 109 -10.34 -2.83 20.59
C SER A 109 -10.29 -1.30 20.50
N GLU A 110 -11.27 -0.64 21.11
CA GLU A 110 -11.27 0.83 21.26
C GLU A 110 -10.13 1.33 22.17
N GLN A 111 -9.75 0.53 23.17
CA GLN A 111 -8.61 0.83 24.03
C GLN A 111 -7.31 0.87 23.21
N GLU A 112 -7.10 -0.13 22.35
CA GLU A 112 -5.95 -0.17 21.44
C GLU A 112 -5.96 0.98 20.43
N ARG A 113 -7.12 1.32 19.86
CA ARG A 113 -7.27 2.52 19.02
C ARG A 113 -6.77 3.75 19.75
N THR A 114 -7.27 3.97 20.96
CA THR A 114 -6.97 5.17 21.75
C THR A 114 -5.48 5.26 22.09
N ARG A 115 -4.88 4.14 22.52
CA ARG A 115 -3.44 4.07 22.84
C ARG A 115 -2.59 4.35 21.60
N GLN A 116 -2.77 3.58 20.52
CA GLN A 116 -1.90 3.65 19.34
C GLN A 116 -2.07 4.96 18.56
N ILE A 117 -3.29 5.50 18.44
CA ILE A 117 -3.49 6.82 17.81
C ILE A 117 -2.78 7.92 18.61
N SER A 118 -2.80 7.82 19.95
CA SER A 118 -2.09 8.79 20.78
C SER A 118 -0.58 8.74 20.59
N GLU A 119 -0.02 7.54 20.45
CA GLU A 119 1.41 7.32 20.23
C GLU A 119 1.85 7.76 18.83
N LEU A 120 1.07 7.44 17.79
CA LEU A 120 1.42 7.71 16.39
C LEU A 120 1.21 9.17 15.98
N TYR A 121 0.17 9.81 16.51
CA TYR A 121 -0.29 11.10 15.99
C TYR A 121 -0.42 12.20 17.05
N ARG A 122 -0.36 11.89 18.36
CA ARG A 122 -0.66 12.87 19.42
C ARG A 122 0.43 13.03 20.51
N GLY A 123 1.61 12.40 20.40
CA GLY A 123 2.73 12.63 21.33
C GLY A 123 4.08 12.25 20.73
N LYS A 124 5.21 12.92 20.97
CA LYS A 124 5.55 14.02 21.90
C LYS A 124 5.91 15.28 21.11
N VAL A 125 5.39 16.43 21.55
CA VAL A 125 5.97 17.75 21.26
C VAL A 125 7.36 17.78 21.88
N GLN A 126 8.38 17.30 21.19
CA GLN A 126 9.77 17.64 21.45
C GLN A 126 10.65 17.10 20.33
N ASN A 127 11.24 18.06 19.61
CA ASN A 127 12.34 17.95 18.68
C ASN A 127 12.00 17.75 17.20
N LYS A 128 12.06 18.92 16.54
CA LYS A 128 12.73 19.17 15.26
C LYS A 128 11.96 18.77 14.00
N ALA A 129 11.45 19.82 13.36
CA ALA A 129 11.73 20.13 11.96
C ALA A 129 11.57 18.96 10.98
N LEU A 130 10.34 18.45 10.87
CA LEU A 130 9.83 18.02 9.58
C LEU A 130 8.67 18.97 9.28
N GLU A 131 8.85 19.71 8.20
CA GLU A 131 7.86 20.59 7.59
C GLU A 131 6.48 19.92 7.67
N GLN A 132 5.52 20.62 8.25
CA GLN A 132 4.20 20.11 8.55
C GLN A 132 3.49 19.66 7.26
N GLU A 133 3.66 18.39 6.89
CA GLU A 133 2.55 17.65 6.29
C GLU A 133 1.43 17.71 7.34
N GLU A 134 0.29 18.32 7.01
CA GLU A 134 -0.87 18.47 7.90
C GLU A 134 -1.53 17.10 8.15
N THR A 135 -0.79 16.18 8.77
CA THR A 135 -1.29 14.88 9.22
C THR A 135 -2.25 15.12 10.36
N THR A 136 -3.53 14.97 10.08
CA THR A 136 -4.61 15.25 11.02
C THR A 136 -5.44 13.99 11.21
N VAL A 137 -5.61 13.57 12.47
CA VAL A 137 -6.64 12.59 12.80
C VAL A 137 -7.99 13.29 12.72
N ILE A 138 -8.77 12.97 11.69
CA ILE A 138 -9.99 13.72 11.36
C ILE A 138 -11.26 13.06 11.93
N SER A 139 -11.22 11.76 12.26
CA SER A 139 -12.35 11.05 12.88
C SER A 139 -11.94 9.74 13.55
N GLU A 140 -12.60 9.39 14.65
CA GLU A 140 -12.42 8.13 15.38
C GLU A 140 -13.77 7.62 15.89
N ARG A 141 -14.03 6.30 15.82
CA ARG A 141 -15.22 5.68 16.41
C ARG A 141 -15.03 4.20 16.67
N GLY A 142 -15.36 3.74 17.89
CA GLY A 142 -15.21 2.34 18.29
C GLY A 142 -13.81 1.79 18.01
N LYS A 143 -13.70 0.84 17.10
CA LYS A 143 -12.41 0.22 16.74
C LYS A 143 -11.68 0.90 15.58
N THR A 144 -12.20 1.99 15.02
CA THR A 144 -11.71 2.54 13.76
C THR A 144 -11.25 3.99 13.91
N ALA A 145 -10.18 4.36 13.22
CA ALA A 145 -9.69 5.72 13.11
C ALA A 145 -9.39 6.09 11.65
N LEU A 146 -9.62 7.35 11.30
CA LEU A 146 -9.34 7.92 10.00
C LEU A 146 -8.33 9.05 10.16
N VAL A 147 -7.24 8.92 9.41
CA VAL A 147 -6.17 9.89 9.34
C VAL A 147 -6.09 10.40 7.91
N TYR A 148 -5.97 11.72 7.78
CA TYR A 148 -5.74 12.40 6.53
C TYR A 148 -4.41 13.13 6.59
N THR A 149 -3.63 13.03 5.52
CA THR A 149 -2.39 13.77 5.38
C THR A 149 -2.32 14.38 4.00
N SER A 150 -1.86 15.63 3.96
CA SER A 150 -1.50 16.32 2.73
C SER A 150 -0.11 16.94 2.86
N SER A 151 0.70 16.77 1.81
CA SER A 151 1.97 17.47 1.62
C SER A 151 1.85 18.63 0.62
N ARG A 152 0.62 18.99 0.23
CA ARG A 152 0.36 20.13 -0.65
C ARG A 152 0.53 21.44 0.11
N THR A 153 1.24 22.37 -0.51
CA THR A 153 1.36 23.76 -0.04
C THR A 153 0.17 24.61 -0.45
N ASP A 154 -0.56 24.21 -1.50
CA ASP A 154 -1.91 24.68 -1.81
C ASP A 154 -2.91 24.00 -0.86
N LYS A 155 -3.85 24.78 -0.28
CA LYS A 155 -4.87 24.28 0.68
C LYS A 155 -5.72 23.15 0.08
N SER A 156 -5.19 21.94 0.11
CA SER A 156 -5.93 20.72 -0.18
C SER A 156 -6.87 20.48 0.98
N ASN A 157 -8.17 20.56 0.71
CA ASN A 157 -9.17 20.63 1.76
C ASN A 157 -10.20 19.52 1.62
N TYR A 158 -9.73 18.28 1.42
CA TYR A 158 -10.61 17.09 1.40
C TYR A 158 -10.99 16.62 2.81
N SER A 159 -10.40 17.21 3.85
CA SER A 159 -10.56 16.79 5.25
C SER A 159 -12.03 16.70 5.66
N TYR A 160 -12.83 17.70 5.27
CA TYR A 160 -14.26 17.78 5.60
C TYR A 160 -15.07 16.68 4.91
N GLU A 161 -14.91 16.52 3.60
CA GLU A 161 -15.67 15.56 2.80
C GLU A 161 -15.28 14.12 3.14
N ILE A 162 -14.00 13.87 3.41
CA ILE A 162 -13.49 12.55 3.80
C ILE A 162 -14.00 12.17 5.18
N LYS A 163 -13.99 13.11 6.13
CA LYS A 163 -14.59 12.90 7.45
C LYS A 163 -16.07 12.53 7.32
N ALA A 164 -16.83 13.31 6.56
CA ALA A 164 -18.26 13.06 6.36
C ALA A 164 -18.53 11.71 5.67
N ALA A 165 -17.69 11.31 4.70
CA ALA A 165 -17.80 10.01 4.05
C ALA A 165 -17.54 8.86 5.04
N PHE A 166 -16.54 9.01 5.90
CA PHE A 166 -16.18 8.02 6.91
C PHE A 166 -17.26 7.86 7.98
N GLU A 167 -17.79 8.95 8.52
CA GLU A 167 -18.88 8.91 9.50
C GLU A 167 -20.12 8.21 8.92
N GLN A 168 -20.51 8.53 7.68
CA GLN A 168 -21.62 7.84 7.00
C GLN A 168 -21.33 6.36 6.74
N ALA A 169 -20.09 6.01 6.37
CA ALA A 169 -19.71 4.62 6.16
C ALA A 169 -19.82 3.82 7.45
N LEU A 170 -19.39 4.38 8.58
CA LEU A 170 -19.55 3.75 9.88
C LEU A 170 -21.03 3.65 10.29
N ASP A 171 -21.86 4.65 9.99
CA ASP A 171 -23.28 4.65 10.37
C ASP A 171 -24.04 3.50 9.70
N ARG A 172 -23.73 3.24 8.42
CA ARG A 172 -24.33 2.13 7.68
C ARG A 172 -23.92 0.75 8.18
N MET A 173 -22.81 0.64 8.91
CA MET A 173 -22.37 -0.62 9.50
C MET A 173 -22.99 -0.90 10.87
N THR A 174 -23.64 0.10 11.48
CA THR A 174 -24.20 0.03 12.84
C THR A 174 -25.72 0.03 12.87
N ARG A 175 -26.37 0.16 11.71
CA ARG A 175 -27.81 -0.04 11.51
C ARG A 175 -28.09 -1.46 11.05
#